data_AF-A0AA95I9I9-F1
#
_entry.id   AF-A0AA95I9I9-F1
#
_cell.length_a   1.000
_cell.length_b   1.000
_cell.length_c   1.000
_cell.angle_alpha   90.00
_cell.angle_beta   90.00
_cell.angle_gamma   90.00
#
_symmetry.space_group_name_H-M   'P 1'
#
loop_
_entity.id
_entity.type
_entity.pdbx_description
1 polymer ?
#
loop_
_entity_poly.entity_id
_entity_poly.type
_entity_poly.pdbx_seq_one_letter_code
_entity_poly.pdbx_strand_id
1 'polypeptide(L)' 'MTEEIYPSDKQLAASAVEGDFEAFRAIVGRYSKVLLSVAYSILGDCHEAQDAVQETFVKCYQNLHNLKDPATA' A
#
# COMPACT_ATOMS: atom_id res chain seq x y z
N MET A 1 4.91 -2.71 29.45
CA MET A 1 4.20 -3.59 28.51
C MET A 1 3.38 -2.66 27.63
N THR A 2 3.98 -2.18 26.54
CA THR A 2 3.31 -1.22 25.65
C THR A 2 2.37 -2.03 24.76
N GLU A 3 1.06 -1.80 24.89
CA GLU A 3 0.11 -2.20 23.86
C GLU A 3 0.53 -1.47 22.58
N GLU A 4 1.19 -2.19 21.66
CA GLU A 4 1.43 -1.66 20.32
C GLU A 4 0.08 -1.54 19.62
N ILE A 5 -0.51 -0.35 19.70
CA ILE A 5 -1.68 0.02 18.91
C ILE A 5 -1.22 0.01 17.45
N TYR A 6 -1.40 -1.13 16.78
CA TYR A 6 -1.17 -1.24 15.34
C TYR A 6 -2.19 -0.33 14.63
N PRO A 7 -1.75 0.74 13.95
CA PRO A 7 -2.67 1.65 13.28
C PRO A 7 -3.47 0.91 12.21
N SER A 8 -4.76 1.21 12.14
CA SER A 8 -5.64 0.73 11.06
C SER A 8 -5.18 1.27 9.70
N ASP A 9 -5.57 0.61 8.62
CA ASP A 9 -5.19 1.05 7.28
C ASP A 9 -5.70 2.45 6.96
N LYS A 10 -6.87 2.81 7.50
CA LYS A 10 -7.41 4.17 7.39
C LYS A 10 -6.52 5.21 8.08
N GLN A 11 -5.99 4.90 9.28
CA GLN A 11 -5.07 5.79 9.99
C GLN A 11 -3.75 5.91 9.24
N LEU A 12 -3.20 4.79 8.76
CA LEU A 12 -1.99 4.79 7.95
C LEU A 12 -2.18 5.59 6.65
N ALA A 13 -3.32 5.46 5.99
CA ALA A 13 -3.63 6.18 4.76
C ALA A 13 -3.73 7.69 5.03
N ALA A 14 -4.40 8.09 6.12
CA ALA A 14 -4.50 9.49 6.51
C ALA A 14 -3.11 10.09 6.78
N SER A 15 -2.28 9.43 7.60
CA SER A 15 -0.91 9.87 7.87
C SER A 15 -0.05 9.90 6.61
N ALA A 16 -0.20 8.91 5.72
CA ALA A 16 0.53 8.87 4.45
C ALA A 16 0.15 10.05 3.54
N VAL A 17 -1.13 10.43 3.47
CA VAL A 17 -1.60 11.62 2.72
C VAL A 17 -0.99 12.91 3.29
N GLU A 18 -0.74 12.97 4.59
CA GLU A 18 -0.06 14.08 5.26
C GLU A 18 1.47 14.09 5.06
N GLY A 19 2.02 13.08 4.36
CA GLY A 19 3.44 12.96 4.04
C GLY A 19 4.22 11.99 4.93
N ASP A 20 3.55 11.20 5.78
CA ASP A 20 4.20 10.15 6.57
C ASP A 20 4.59 8.95 5.68
N PHE A 21 5.85 8.92 5.29
CA PHE A 21 6.42 7.85 4.48
C PHE A 21 6.42 6.49 5.20
N GLU A 22 6.58 6.45 6.52
CA GLU A 22 6.58 5.20 7.29
C GLU A 22 5.16 4.62 7.36
N ALA A 23 4.14 5.49 7.42
CA ALA A 23 2.76 5.06 7.31
C ALA A 23 2.46 4.41 5.95
N PHE A 24 2.95 4.99 4.85
CA PHE A 24 2.84 4.38 3.52
C PHE A 24 3.62 3.06 3.43
N ARG A 25 4.84 3.00 3.97
CA ARG A 25 5.65 1.78 4.02
C ARG A 25 4.93 0.65 4.75
N ALA A 26 4.23 0.95 5.84
CA ALA A 26 3.42 -0.03 6.56
C ALA A 26 2.29 -0.61 5.70
N ILE A 27 1.61 0.22 4.91
CA ILE A 27 0.60 -0.23 3.93
C ILE A 27 1.26 -1.12 2.88
N VAL A 28 2.36 -0.68 2.27
CA VAL A 28 3.10 -1.48 1.27
C VAL A 28 3.47 -2.85 1.84
N GLY A 29 4.01 -2.90 3.06
CA GLY A 29 4.38 -4.15 3.73
C GLY A 29 3.19 -5.10 3.94
N ARG A 30 2.02 -4.57 4.31
CA ARG A 30 0.79 -5.37 4.51
C ARG A 30 0.27 -5.96 3.19
N TYR A 31 0.28 -5.17 2.12
CA TYR A 31 -0.41 -5.53 0.88
C TYR A 31 0.50 -6.17 -0.18
N SER A 32 1.82 -6.01 -0.10
CA SER A 32 2.77 -6.54 -1.09
C SER A 32 2.59 -8.02 -1.39
N LYS A 33 2.44 -8.85 -0.34
CA LYS A 33 2.34 -10.31 -0.52
C LYS A 33 1.03 -10.73 -1.20
N VAL A 34 -0.07 -10.08 -0.85
CA VAL A 34 -1.40 -10.37 -1.44
C VAL A 34 -1.42 -9.91 -2.89
N LEU A 35 -0.97 -8.68 -3.16
CA LEU A 35 -0.91 -8.14 -4.52
C LEU A 35 0.03 -8.95 -5.41
N LEU A 36 1.17 -9.40 -4.88
CA LEU A 36 2.08 -10.26 -5.63
C LEU A 36 1.44 -11.61 -5.96
N SER A 37 0.69 -12.21 -5.03
CA SER A 37 -0.05 -13.45 -5.31
C SER A 37 -1.10 -13.25 -6.41
N VAL A 38 -1.81 -12.12 -6.40
CA VAL A 38 -2.81 -11.79 -7.42
C VAL A 38 -2.14 -11.54 -8.78
N ALA A 39 -1.11 -10.69 -8.82
CA ALA A 39 -0.37 -10.39 -10.05
C ALA A 39 0.26 -11.66 -10.65
N TYR A 40 0.85 -12.52 -9.81
CA TYR A 40 1.41 -13.80 -10.25
C TYR A 40 0.34 -14.74 -10.81
N SER A 41 -0.86 -14.78 -10.22
CA SER A 41 -1.96 -15.60 -10.74
C SER A 41 -2.46 -15.18 -12.12
N ILE A 42 -2.22 -13.91 -12.50
CA ILE A 42 -2.64 -13.34 -13.78
C ILE A 42 -1.52 -13.44 -14.82
N LEU A 43 -0.29 -13.10 -14.44
CA LEU A 43 0.85 -12.99 -15.35
C LEU A 43 1.61 -14.30 -15.52
N GLY A 44 1.59 -15.18 -14.50
CA GLY A 44 2.33 -16.44 -14.50
C GLY A 44 3.85 -16.30 -14.36
N ASP A 45 4.38 -15.07 -14.38
CA ASP A 45 5.79 -14.75 -14.19
C ASP A 45 6.02 -13.95 -12.91
N CYS A 46 7.04 -14.33 -12.15
CA CYS A 46 7.35 -13.71 -10.85
C CYS A 46 7.94 -12.30 -11.01
N HIS A 47 8.77 -12.09 -12.02
CA HIS A 47 9.41 -10.81 -12.27
C HIS A 47 8.39 -9.78 -12.77
N GLU A 48 7.56 -10.15 -13.75
CA GLU A 48 6.47 -9.28 -14.22
C GLU A 48 5.47 -8.96 -13.11
N ALA A 49 5.16 -9.94 -12.23
CA ALA A 49 4.30 -9.71 -11.08
C ALA A 49 4.91 -8.74 -10.07
N GLN A 50 6.22 -8.83 -9.80
CA GLN A 50 6.92 -7.89 -8.92
C GLN A 50 6.94 -6.48 -9.49
N ASP A 51 7.20 -6.34 -10.79
CA ASP A 51 7.20 -5.05 -11.48
C ASP A 51 5.81 -4.41 -11.45
N ALA A 52 4.75 -5.19 -11.74
CA ALA A 52 3.37 -4.71 -11.68
C ALA A 52 2.96 -4.24 -10.27
N VAL A 53 3.35 -4.97 -9.23
CA VAL A 53 3.09 -4.59 -7.83
C VAL A 53 3.84 -3.31 -7.46
N GLN A 54 5.12 -3.20 -7.83
CA GLN A 54 5.89 -1.98 -7.59
C GLN A 54 5.28 -0.77 -8.30
N GLU A 55 4.95 -0.89 -9.59
CA GLU A 55 4.33 0.18 -10.36
C GLU A 55 2.99 0.60 -9.76
N THR A 56 2.21 -0.36 -9.25
CA THR A 56 0.95 -0.08 -8.55
C THR A 56 1.19 0.78 -7.31
N PHE A 57 2.17 0.43 -6.45
CA PHE A 57 2.47 1.24 -5.27
C PHE A 57 3.04 2.61 -5.62
N VAL A 58 3.88 2.72 -6.66
CA VAL A 58 4.36 4.02 -7.15
C VAL A 58 3.19 4.90 -7.60
N LYS A 59 2.25 4.35 -8.38
CA LYS A 59 1.04 5.06 -8.80
C LYS A 59 0.17 5.44 -7.60
N CYS A 60 -0.01 4.56 -6.62
CA CYS A 60 -0.72 4.86 -5.39
C CYS A 60 -0.08 6.03 -4.64
N TYR A 61 1.25 6.04 -4.49
CA TYR A 61 1.97 7.13 -3.81
C TYR A 61 1.87 8.46 -4.56
N GLN A 62 2.00 8.44 -5.89
CA GLN A 62 1.85 9.64 -6.72
C GLN A 62 0.45 10.24 -6.64
N ASN A 63 -0.57 9.39 -6.54
CA ASN A 63 -1.97 9.79 -6.42
C ASN A 63 -2.45 9.94 -4.98
N LEU A 64 -1.57 9.72 -4.00
CA LEU A 64 -1.92 9.72 -2.58
C LEU A 64 -2.49 11.09 -2.16
N HIS A 65 -1.87 12.18 -2.62
CA HIS A 65 -2.32 13.55 -2.39
C HIS A 65 -3.61 13.91 -3.15
N ASN A 66 -4.01 13.09 -4.13
CA ASN A 66 -5.25 13.21 -4.88
C ASN A 66 -6.37 12.29 -4.34
N LEU A 67 -6.12 11.49 -3.30
CA LEU A 67 -7.16 10.74 -2.61
C LEU A 67 -8.12 11.73 -1.95
N LYS A 68 -9.21 12.05 -2.66
CA LYS A 68 -10.23 13.00 -2.20
C LYS A 68 -11.06 12.50 -1.00
N ASP A 69 -10.85 11.28 -0.52
CA ASP A 69 -11.50 10.80 0.68
C ASP A 69 -10.81 9.55 1.25
N PRO A 70 -10.06 9.65 2.37
CA PRO A 70 -9.47 8.49 3.04
C PRO A 70 -10.53 7.60 3.75
N ALA A 71 -11.83 7.87 3.62
CA ALA A 71 -12.90 7.12 4.28
C ALA A 71 -13.73 6.20 3.38
N THR A 72 -13.53 6.17 2.06
CA THR A 72 -14.51 5.56 1.13
C THR A 72 -13.92 4.58 0.09
N ALA A 73 -12.77 3.95 0.33
CA ALA A 73 -12.26 2.87 -0.52
C ALA A 73 -12.06 1.56 0.24
#